data_AF-A0A0C9Z5S8-F1
#
_entry.id   AF-A0A0C9Z5S8-F1
#
_cell.length_a   1.000
_cell.length_b   1.000
_cell.length_c   1.000
_cell.angle_alpha   90.00
_cell.angle_beta   90.00
_cell.angle_gamma   90.00
#
_symmetry.space_group_name_H-M   'P 1'
#
loop_
_entity.id
_entity.type
_entity.pdbx_description
1 polymer ?
#
loop_
_entity_poly.entity_id
_entity_poly.type
_entity_poly.pdbx_seq_one_letter_code
_entity_poly.pdbx_strand_id
1 'polypeptide(L)' 'MRLLYLPPYSPDFNPIEEAFSAIKAWIRANQAYVRAELSGSDTADPYGMIWEAVFATVTPEKIIGWYRDCGY' A
#
# COMPACT_ATOMS: atom_id res chain seq x y z
N MET A 1 -14.18 -7.13 20.67
CA MET A 1 -12.92 -7.06 19.90
C MET A 1 -12.19 -8.38 20.07
N ARG A 2 -11.89 -9.11 18.99
CA ARG A 2 -11.16 -10.39 19.03
C ARG A 2 -9.77 -10.16 18.46
N LEU A 3 -8.73 -10.52 19.21
CA LEU A 3 -7.35 -10.48 18.73
C LEU A 3 -7.03 -11.79 18.01
N LEU A 4 -6.35 -11.68 16.87
CA LEU A 4 -5.75 -12.80 16.16
C LEU A 4 -4.23 -12.66 16.32
N TYR A 5 -3.61 -13.66 16.94
CA TYR A 5 -2.16 -13.68 17.15
C TYR A 5 -1.49 -14.38 15.98
N LEU A 6 -0.45 -13.75 15.44
CA LEU A 6 0.40 -14.33 14.40
C LEU A 6 1.65 -14.94 15.03
N PRO A 7 2.19 -16.04 14.46
CA PRO A 7 3.51 -16.52 14.86
C PRO A 7 4.58 -15.44 14.56
N PRO A 8 5.68 -15.42 15.33
CA PRO A 8 6.79 -14.50 15.08
C PRO A 8 7.29 -14.59 13.63
N TYR A 9 7.66 -13.44 13.05
CA TYR A 9 8.21 -13.33 11.69
C TYR A 9 7.35 -13.99 10.60
N SER A 10 6.02 -13.93 10.73
CA SER A 10 5.08 -14.45 9.74
C SER A 10 4.38 -13.33 8.96
N PRO A 11 5.12 -12.54 8.15
CA PRO A 11 4.52 -11.46 7.35
C PRO A 11 3.50 -12.01 6.34
N ASP A 12 3.68 -13.27 5.90
CA ASP A 12 2.80 -13.96 4.95
C ASP A 12 1.36 -14.15 5.49
N PHE A 13 1.15 -14.04 6.80
CA PHE A 13 -0.18 -14.11 7.43
C PHE A 13 -0.77 -12.73 7.72
N ASN A 14 -0.15 -11.64 7.27
CA ASN A 14 -0.60 -10.28 7.51
C ASN A 14 -0.91 -9.55 6.18
N PRO A 15 -2.20 -9.36 5.82
CA PRO A 15 -2.59 -8.83 4.51
C PRO A 15 -2.13 -7.38 4.26
N ILE A 16 -1.71 -6.64 5.31
CA ILE A 16 -1.15 -5.30 5.14
C ILE A 16 0.19 -5.31 4.39
N GLU A 17 0.93 -6.42 4.43
CA GLU A 17 2.22 -6.54 3.74
C GLU A 17 2.05 -6.52 2.21
N GLU A 18 1.00 -7.17 1.71
CA GLU A 18 0.61 -7.14 0.30
C GLU A 18 0.10 -5.75 -0.11
N ALA A 19 -0.69 -5.10 0.76
CA ALA A 19 -1.14 -3.74 0.54
C ALA A 19 0.04 -2.76 0.39
N PHE A 20 1.02 -2.81 1.30
CA PHE A 20 2.23 -2.00 1.17
C PHE A 20 3.05 -2.34 -0.08
N SER A 21 3.10 -3.61 -0.46
CA SER A 21 3.78 -4.04 -1.69
C SER A 21 3.12 -3.46 -2.94
N ALA A 22 1.78 -3.43 -3.00
CA ALA A 22 1.03 -2.81 -4.09
C ALA A 22 1.24 -1.29 -4.17
N ILE A 23 1.19 -0.59 -3.04
CA ILE A 23 1.45 0.86 -2.97
C ILE A 23 2.87 1.17 -3.44
N LYS A 24 3.87 0.43 -2.95
CA LYS A 24 5.28 0.58 -3.40
C LYS A 24 5.44 0.31 -4.90
N ALA A 25 4.73 -0.67 -5.45
CA ALA A 25 4.77 -0.97 -6.88
C ALA A 25 4.21 0.20 -7.71
N TRP A 26 3.10 0.81 -7.29
CA TRP A 26 2.54 1.99 -7.93
C TRP A 26 3.49 3.18 -7.86
N ILE A 27 4.11 3.43 -6.70
CA ILE A 27 5.11 4.50 -6.52
C ILE A 27 6.29 4.31 -7.49
N ARG A 28 6.78 3.08 -7.64
CA ARG A 28 7.88 2.77 -8.57
C ARG A 28 7.46 2.95 -10.03
N ALA A 29 6.25 2.54 -10.39
CA ALA A 29 5.71 2.73 -11.74
C ALA A 29 5.52 4.22 -12.08
N ASN A 30 5.20 5.05 -11.09
CA ASN A 30 4.96 6.50 -11.24
C ASN A 30 6.15 7.36 -10.80
N GLN A 31 7.38 6.84 -10.89
CA GLN A 31 8.58 7.46 -10.32
C GLN A 31 8.77 8.95 -10.69
N ALA A 32 8.47 9.35 -11.93
CA ALA A 32 8.61 10.74 -12.37
C ALA A 32 7.65 11.68 -11.63
N TYR A 33 6.37 11.29 -11.54
CA TYR A 33 5.35 12.01 -10.78
C TYR A 33 5.74 12.08 -9.30
N VAL A 34 6.06 10.95 -8.68
CA VAL A 34 6.46 10.87 -7.27
C VAL A 34 7.66 11.80 -6.97
N ARG A 35 8.67 11.85 -7.86
CA ARG A 35 9.82 12.75 -7.68
C ARG A 35 9.45 14.22 -7.76
N ALA A 36 8.48 14.58 -8.61
CA ALA A 36 7.97 15.94 -8.69
C ALA A 36 7.24 16.34 -7.40
N GLU A 37 6.37 15.46 -6.89
CA GLU A 37 5.62 15.71 -5.65
C GLU A 37 6.49 15.67 -4.38
N LEU A 38 7.67 15.03 -4.44
CA LEU A 38 8.66 15.04 -3.37
C LEU A 38 9.72 16.15 -3.52
N SER A 39 9.60 17.01 -4.53
CA SER A 39 10.62 18.04 -4.83
C SER A 39 10.69 19.19 -3.82
N GLY A 40 9.63 19.39 -3.03
CA GLY A 40 9.50 20.53 -2.12
C GLY A 40 9.18 21.86 -2.81
N SER A 41 8.79 21.84 -4.09
CA SER A 41 8.30 23.04 -4.78
C SER A 41 6.95 23.52 -4.22
N ASP A 42 6.61 24.79 -4.43
CA ASP A 42 5.34 25.38 -3.96
C ASP A 42 4.09 24.67 -4.51
N THR A 43 4.23 23.95 -5.63
CA THR A 43 3.13 23.19 -6.26
C THR A 43 3.13 21.71 -5.88
N ALA A 44 4.11 21.25 -5.12
CA ALA A 44 4.23 19.84 -4.75
C ALA A 44 3.25 19.48 -3.63
N ASP A 45 2.51 18.39 -3.81
CA ASP A 45 1.61 17.80 -2.83
C ASP A 45 1.95 16.31 -2.57
N PRO A 46 2.95 16.03 -1.71
CA PRO A 46 3.35 14.66 -1.40
C PRO A 46 2.25 13.87 -0.67
N TYR A 47 1.34 14.54 0.05
CA TYR A 47 0.25 13.86 0.73
C TYR A 47 -0.85 13.46 -0.25
N GLY A 48 -1.22 14.35 -1.18
CA GLY A 48 -2.13 14.04 -2.28
C GLY A 48 -1.64 12.86 -3.12
N MET A 49 -0.34 12.85 -3.46
CA MET A 49 0.29 11.72 -4.16
C MET A 49 0.19 10.40 -3.39
N ILE A 50 0.41 10.40 -2.07
CA ILE A 50 0.24 9.20 -1.25
C ILE A 50 -1.22 8.75 -1.23
N TRP A 51 -2.17 9.69 -1.10
CA TRP A 51 -3.59 9.37 -1.17
C TRP A 51 -3.96 8.72 -2.50
N GLU A 52 -3.48 9.26 -3.61
CA GLU A 52 -3.68 8.69 -4.93
C GLU A 52 -3.10 7.27 -5.02
N ALA A 53 -1.86 7.07 -4.56
CA ALA A 53 -1.23 5.74 -4.55
C ALA A 53 -2.06 4.72 -3.75
N VAL A 54 -2.59 5.11 -2.59
CA VAL A 54 -3.44 4.26 -1.74
C VAL A 54 -4.76 3.94 -2.45
N PHE A 55 -5.51 4.95 -2.90
CA PHE A 55 -6.82 4.72 -3.52
C PHE A 55 -6.75 4.02 -4.88
N ALA A 56 -5.67 4.21 -5.63
CA ALA A 56 -5.44 3.50 -6.90
C ALA A 56 -5.05 2.02 -6.70
N THR A 57 -4.51 1.65 -5.54
CA THR A 57 -3.93 0.30 -5.34
C THR A 57 -4.68 -0.57 -4.34
N VAL A 58 -5.29 0.01 -3.31
CA VAL A 58 -5.97 -0.70 -2.22
C VAL A 58 -7.46 -0.81 -2.54
N THR A 59 -7.79 -1.58 -3.57
CA THR A 59 -9.19 -1.78 -4.01
C THR A 59 -9.85 -2.95 -3.26
N PRO A 60 -11.19 -2.97 -3.14
CA PRO A 60 -11.90 -4.08 -2.49
C PRO A 60 -11.56 -5.46 -3.07
N GLU A 61 -11.41 -5.56 -4.39
CA GLU A 61 -11.09 -6.83 -5.07
C GLU A 61 -9.71 -7.35 -4.65
N LYS A 62 -8.72 -6.47 -4.55
CA LYS A 62 -7.38 -6.81 -4.09
C LYS A 62 -7.36 -7.15 -2.61
N ILE A 63 -8.06 -6.40 -1.77
CA ILE A 63 -8.17 -6.69 -0.32
C ILE A 63 -8.71 -8.12 -0.11
N ILE A 64 -9.77 -8.51 -0.84
CA ILE A 64 -10.31 -9.87 -0.75
C ILE A 64 -9.27 -10.92 -1.15
N GLY A 65 -8.47 -10.64 -2.19
CA GLY A 65 -7.36 -11.50 -2.61
C GLY A 65 -6.31 -11.66 -1.51
N TRP A 66 -5.82 -10.55 -0.95
CA TRP A 66 -4.79 -10.54 0.09
C TRP A 66 -5.22 -11.27 1.36
N TYR A 67 -6.47 -11.10 1.79
CA TYR A 67 -7.00 -11.85 2.93
C TYR A 67 -7.01 -13.36 2.65
N ARG A 68 -7.44 -13.77 1.45
CA ARG A 68 -7.43 -15.18 1.04
C ARG A 68 -6.02 -15.76 1.00
N ASP A 69 -5.07 -15.00 0.45
CA ASP A 69 -3.66 -15.43 0.33
C ASP A 69 -3.01 -15.59 1.71
N CYS A 70 -3.41 -14.77 2.69
CA CYS A 70 -3.03 -14.94 4.10
C CYS A 70 -3.82 -16.02 4.87
N GLY A 71 -4.82 -16.67 4.25
CA GLY A 71 -5.60 -17.76 4.85
C GLY A 71 -6.84 -17.35 5.65
N TYR A 72 -7.42 -16.17 5.39
CA TYR A 72 -8.64 -15.66 6.03
C TYR A 72 -9.91 -15.82 5.18
#